data_AF-X0WG59-F1
#
_entry.id   AF-X0WG59-F1
#
_cell.length_a   1.000
_cell.length_b   1.000
_cell.length_c   1.000
_cell.angle_alpha   90.00
_cell.angle_beta   90.00
_cell.angle_gamma   90.00
#
_symmetry.space_group_name_H-M   'P 1'
#
loop_
_entity.id
_entity.type
_entity.pdbx_description
1 polymer ?
#
loop_
_entity_poly.entity_id
_entity_poly.type
_entity_poly.pdbx_seq_one_letter_code
_entity_poly.pdbx_strand_id
1 'polypeptide(L)'
;MRRVIWEDRNGYTRASLVRDGDPDEAAESGLPIEPPDLDLIDWEEVKRDLHNVLVRKGLFTYEDMRNAQKGIRSAVILALHKKVVDLYKRGGNTNE
;
A
#
# COMPACT_ATOMS: atom_id res chain seq x y z
N MET A 1 2.68 3.01 25.78
CA MET A 1 2.48 3.64 24.45
C MET A 1 1.50 2.77 23.70
N ARG A 2 0.50 3.38 23.07
CA ARG A 2 -0.56 2.71 22.32
C ARG A 2 -0.62 3.26 20.90
N ARG A 3 -0.95 2.40 19.94
CA ARG A 3 -1.13 2.82 18.54
C ARG A 3 -2.55 3.34 18.35
N VAL A 4 -2.66 4.54 17.77
CA VAL A 4 -3.92 5.15 17.35
C VAL A 4 -3.90 5.30 15.85
N ILE A 5 -4.99 4.91 15.19
CA ILE A 5 -5.20 5.08 13.74
C ILE A 5 -6.21 6.19 13.55
N TRP A 6 -5.89 7.16 12.69
CA TRP A 6 -6.71 8.35 12.47
C TRP A 6 -6.64 8.78 11.01
N GLU A 7 -7.61 9.57 10.55
CA GLU A 7 -7.64 10.12 9.19
C GLU A 7 -7.19 11.58 9.21
N ASP A 8 -6.21 11.93 8.37
CA ASP A 8 -5.77 13.31 8.24
C ASP A 8 -6.72 14.16 7.37
N ARG A 9 -6.49 15.47 7.32
CA ARG A 9 -7.36 16.41 6.60
C ARG A 9 -7.39 16.17 5.08
N ASN A 10 -6.45 15.40 4.55
CA ASN A 10 -6.37 15.05 3.13
C ASN A 10 -6.97 13.66 2.85
N GLY A 11 -7.53 12.99 3.86
CA GLY A 11 -8.13 11.66 3.75
C GLY A 11 -7.13 10.51 3.83
N TYR A 12 -5.88 10.74 4.23
CA TYR A 12 -4.93 9.64 4.46
C TYR A 12 -5.16 9.03 5.83
N THR A 13 -5.23 7.70 5.86
CA THR A 13 -5.18 6.96 7.12
C THR A 13 -3.75 6.93 7.64
N ARG A 14 -3.54 7.52 8.81
CA ARG A 14 -2.27 7.61 9.54
C ARG A 14 -2.28 6.71 10.76
N ALA A 15 -1.09 6.42 11.29
CA ALA A 15 -0.95 5.77 12.58
C ALA A 15 0.11 6.49 13.43
N SER A 16 -0.18 6.68 14.71
CA SER A 16 0.73 7.33 15.66
C SER A 16 0.81 6.53 16.95
N LEU A 17 1.97 6.54 17.62
CA LEU A 17 2.12 6.12 19.01
C LEU A 17 1.80 7.29 19.93
N VAL A 18 0.81 7.07 20.78
CA VAL A 18 0.35 8.00 21.82
C VAL A 18 0.64 7.37 23.19
N ARG A 19 0.79 8.17 24.24
CA ARG A 19 0.95 7.63 25.60
C ARG A 19 -0.36 6.99 26.06
N ASP A 20 -0.27 6.07 27.01
CA ASP A 20 -1.44 5.26 27.40
C ASP A 20 -2.51 6.09 28.12
N GLY A 21 -2.13 7.20 28.75
CA GLY A 21 -3.04 8.13 29.44
C GLY A 21 -3.49 9.34 28.61
N ASP A 22 -2.91 9.54 27.41
CA ASP A 22 -3.28 10.67 26.54
C ASP A 22 -4.50 10.28 25.70
N PRO A 23 -5.39 11.23 25.36
CA PRO A 23 -6.60 10.96 24.57
C PRO A 23 -6.27 10.70 23.08
N ASP A 24 -7.21 10.13 22.31
CA ASP A 24 -7.00 9.74 20.91
C ASP A 24 -6.72 10.93 19.99
N GLU A 25 -7.27 12.10 20.32
CA GLU A 25 -7.06 13.37 19.60
C GLU A 25 -5.58 13.80 19.63
N ALA A 26 -4.81 13.29 20.60
CA ALA A 26 -3.37 13.51 20.64
C ALA A 26 -2.62 12.78 19.50
N ALA A 27 -3.27 11.91 18.74
CA ALA A 27 -2.64 11.15 17.65
C ALA A 27 -2.08 12.05 16.53
N GLU A 28 -2.66 13.21 16.25
CA GLU A 28 -2.14 14.18 15.26
C GLU A 28 -0.76 14.74 15.67
N SER A 29 -0.44 14.73 16.97
CA SER A 29 0.84 15.18 17.53
C SER A 29 1.69 14.06 18.16
N GLY A 30 1.25 12.80 18.02
CA GLY A 30 1.97 11.62 18.51
C GLY A 30 3.21 11.29 17.68
N LEU A 31 3.94 10.24 18.07
CA LEU A 31 5.08 9.74 17.28
C LEU A 31 4.55 8.98 16.05
N PRO A 32 4.76 9.46 14.82
CA PRO A 32 4.20 8.81 13.63
C PRO A 32 4.80 7.41 13.41
N ILE A 33 3.95 6.47 12.98
CA ILE A 33 4.33 5.17 12.43
C ILE A 33 3.73 5.09 11.03
N GLU A 34 4.57 5.32 10.03
CA GLU A 34 4.15 5.31 8.63
C GLU A 34 4.56 4.00 7.94
N PRO A 35 3.82 3.54 6.92
CA PRO A 35 4.32 2.56 5.98
C PRO A 35 5.56 3.10 5.23
N PRO A 36 6.33 2.24 4.53
CA PRO A 36 7.40 2.73 3.69
C PRO A 36 6.85 3.66 2.59
N ASP A 37 7.67 4.62 2.19
CA ASP A 37 7.34 5.55 1.13
C ASP A 37 7.10 4.81 -0.20
N LEU A 38 5.88 4.90 -0.72
CA LEU A 38 5.46 4.25 -1.95
C LEU A 38 5.98 4.97 -3.21
N ASP A 39 6.48 6.21 -3.09
CA ASP A 39 7.09 6.93 -4.21
C ASP A 39 8.44 6.31 -4.61
N LEU A 40 9.01 5.46 -3.75
CA LEU A 40 10.22 4.67 -4.04
C LEU A 40 9.97 3.47 -4.97
N ILE A 41 8.70 3.19 -5.32
CA ILE A 41 8.38 2.14 -6.29
C ILE A 41 8.66 2.63 -7.71
N ASP A 42 9.34 1.82 -8.53
CA ASP A 42 9.36 2.01 -9.99
C ASP A 42 7.96 1.70 -10.55
N TRP A 43 7.16 2.75 -10.70
CA TRP A 43 5.79 2.71 -11.21
C TRP A 43 5.70 2.39 -12.70
N GLU A 44 6.73 2.70 -13.50
CA GLU A 44 6.76 2.34 -14.92
C GLU A 44 6.96 0.83 -15.08
N GLU A 45 7.76 0.20 -14.22
CA GLU A 45 7.82 -1.26 -14.16
C GLU A 45 6.49 -1.89 -13.70
N VAL A 46 5.81 -1.33 -12.68
CA VAL A 46 4.48 -1.82 -12.25
C VAL A 46 3.50 -1.80 -13.42
N LYS A 47 3.45 -0.69 -14.15
CA LYS A 47 2.57 -0.49 -15.31
C LYS A 47 2.85 -1.53 -16.40
N ARG A 48 4.14 -1.76 -16.71
CA ARG A 48 4.56 -2.77 -17.70
C ARG A 48 4.16 -4.18 -17.26
N ASP A 49 4.38 -4.54 -16.01
CA ASP A 49 4.04 -5.85 -15.48
C ASP A 49 2.54 -6.10 -15.46
N LEU A 50 1.76 -5.11 -14.99
CA LEU A 50 0.31 -5.17 -15.01
C LEU A 50 -0.21 -5.35 -16.45
N HIS A 51 0.28 -4.54 -17.40
CA HIS A 51 -0.10 -4.66 -18.80
C HIS A 51 0.17 -6.06 -19.35
N ASN A 52 1.38 -6.59 -19.13
CA ASN A 52 1.75 -7.94 -19.57
C ASN A 52 0.83 -9.02 -18.99
N VAL A 53 0.44 -8.90 -17.72
CA VAL A 53 -0.47 -9.87 -17.08
C VAL A 53 -1.88 -9.78 -17.66
N LEU A 54 -2.39 -8.56 -17.90
CA LEU A 54 -3.71 -8.38 -18.52
C LEU A 54 -3.76 -9.00 -19.92
N VAL A 55 -2.75 -8.73 -20.75
CA VAL A 55 -2.64 -9.29 -22.09
C VAL A 55 -2.55 -10.82 -22.06
N ARG A 56 -1.71 -11.40 -21.21
CA ARG A 56 -1.57 -12.86 -21.07
C ARG A 56 -2.84 -13.54 -20.58
N LYS A 57 -3.69 -12.83 -19.84
CA LYS A 57 -4.98 -13.34 -19.35
C LYS A 57 -6.13 -13.09 -20.32
N GLY A 58 -5.88 -12.45 -21.47
CA GLY A 58 -6.92 -12.12 -22.45
C GLY A 58 -7.91 -11.06 -21.96
N LEU A 59 -7.50 -10.18 -21.05
CA LEU A 59 -8.37 -9.16 -20.45
C LEU A 59 -8.22 -7.85 -21.22
N PHE A 60 -8.96 -7.71 -22.32
CA PHE A 60 -8.87 -6.55 -23.21
C PHE A 60 -10.04 -5.58 -23.04
N THR A 61 -11.18 -6.08 -22.56
CA THR A 61 -12.41 -5.30 -22.41
C THR A 61 -12.95 -5.34 -20.99
N TYR A 62 -13.89 -4.44 -20.69
CA TYR A 62 -14.63 -4.47 -19.43
C TYR A 62 -15.40 -5.78 -19.23
N GLU A 63 -15.93 -6.35 -20.31
CA GLU A 63 -16.68 -7.60 -20.26
C GLU A 63 -15.76 -8.79 -19.95
N ASP A 64 -14.56 -8.84 -20.54
CA ASP A 64 -13.54 -9.84 -20.18
C ASP A 64 -13.18 -9.75 -18.69
N MET A 65 -12.99 -8.53 -18.19
CA MET A 65 -12.68 -8.28 -16.78
C MET A 65 -13.82 -8.71 -15.86
N ARG A 66 -15.07 -8.36 -16.20
CA ARG A 66 -16.26 -8.71 -15.42
C ARG A 66 -16.48 -10.22 -15.36
N ASN A 67 -16.29 -10.92 -16.48
CA ASN A 67 -16.42 -12.37 -16.56
C ASN A 67 -15.26 -13.09 -15.85
N ALA A 68 -14.07 -12.49 -15.84
CA ALA A 68 -12.94 -12.95 -15.06
C ALA A 68 -13.03 -12.51 -13.59
N GLN A 69 -13.97 -13.08 -12.82
CA GLN A 69 -14.24 -12.76 -11.40
C GLN A 69 -13.00 -12.57 -10.49
N LYS A 70 -11.85 -13.21 -10.79
CA LYS A 70 -10.58 -13.08 -10.05
C LYS A 70 -9.39 -12.58 -10.89
N GLY A 71 -9.58 -12.36 -12.18
CA GLY A 71 -8.50 -12.07 -13.14
C GLY A 71 -7.76 -10.78 -12.82
N ILE A 72 -8.51 -9.69 -12.63
CA ILE A 72 -7.95 -8.36 -12.40
C ILE A 72 -7.26 -8.22 -11.04
N ARG A 73 -7.89 -8.71 -9.96
CA ARG A 73 -7.30 -8.66 -8.61
C ARG A 73 -5.95 -9.39 -8.57
N SER A 74 -5.88 -10.57 -9.18
CA SER A 74 -4.62 -11.31 -9.26
C SER A 74 -3.54 -10.58 -10.07
N ALA A 75 -3.94 -9.88 -11.15
CA ALA A 75 -3.01 -9.12 -11.97
C ALA A 75 -2.39 -7.94 -11.22
N VAL A 76 -3.23 -7.17 -10.52
CA VAL A 76 -2.77 -6.03 -9.69
C VAL A 76 -1.87 -6.50 -8.56
N ILE A 77 -2.26 -7.56 -7.85
CA ILE A 77 -1.44 -8.13 -6.77
C ILE A 77 -0.09 -8.60 -7.31
N LEU A 78 -0.05 -9.31 -8.44
CA LEU A 78 1.20 -9.78 -9.02
C LEU A 78 2.15 -8.63 -9.40
N ALA A 79 1.60 -7.54 -9.95
CA ALA A 79 2.40 -6.39 -10.37
C ALA A 79 2.96 -5.57 -9.18
N LEU A 80 2.24 -5.51 -8.05
CA LEU A 80 2.60 -4.63 -6.93
C LEU A 80 3.22 -5.35 -5.73
N HIS A 81 2.78 -6.57 -5.43
CA HIS A 81 3.07 -7.23 -4.15
C HIS A 81 4.56 -7.36 -3.87
N LYS A 82 5.35 -7.83 -4.84
CA LYS A 82 6.80 -8.00 -4.68
C LYS A 82 7.48 -6.67 -4.34
N LYS A 83 7.12 -5.60 -5.04
CA LYS A 83 7.71 -4.27 -4.89
C LYS A 83 7.42 -3.67 -3.52
N VAL A 84 6.18 -3.77 -3.06
CA VAL A 84 5.77 -3.32 -1.71
C VAL A 84 6.53 -4.12 -0.65
N VAL A 85 6.58 -5.45 -0.76
CA VAL A 85 7.35 -6.29 0.18
C VAL A 85 8.83 -5.90 0.21
N ASP A 86 9.42 -5.61 -0.94
CA ASP A 86 10.82 -5.19 -1.02
C ASP A 86 11.05 -3.82 -0.37
N LEU A 87 10.09 -2.88 -0.43
CA LEU A 87 10.16 -1.63 0.34
C LEU A 87 10.17 -1.88 1.85
N TYR A 88 9.29 -2.74 2.35
CA TYR A 88 9.27 -3.11 3.76
C TYR A 88 10.58 -3.76 4.21
N LYS A 89 11.18 -4.64 3.37
CA LYS A 89 12.49 -5.25 3.66
C LYS A 89 13.63 -4.23 3.69
N ARG A 90 13.59 -3.21 2.84
CA ARG A 90 14.62 -2.17 2.77
C ARG A 90 14.50 -1.16 3.91
N GLY A 91 13.27 -0.73 4.24
CA GLY A 91 13.00 0.22 5.33
C GLY A 91 13.01 -0.42 6.74
N GLY A 92 12.78 -1.73 6.84
CA GLY A 92 12.79 -2.48 8.11
C GLY A 92 14.17 -2.78 8.69
N ASN A 93 15.26 -2.44 7.98
CA ASN A 93 16.64 -2.60 8.45
C ASN A 93 17.22 -1.33 9.12
N THR A 94 16.38 -0.36 9.47
CA THR A 94 16.80 0.91 10.11
C THR A 94 16.58 0.91 11.62
N ASN A 95 16.94 -0.19 12.28
CA ASN A 95 17.11 -0.26 13.73
C ASN A 95 18.53 -0.77 14.03
N GLU A 96 19.53 0.07 13.77
CA GLU A 96 20.85 0.01 14.41
C GLU A 96 21.12 1.36 15.09
#